data_AF-A0A445EBH7-F1
#
_entry.id   AF-A0A445EBH7-F1
#
_cell.length_a   1.000
_cell.length_b   1.000
_cell.length_c   1.000
_cell.angle_alpha   90.00
_cell.angle_beta   90.00
_cell.angle_gamma   90.00
#
_symmetry.space_group_name_H-M   'P 1'
#
loop_
_entity.id
_entity.type
_entity.pdbx_description
1 polymer ?
#
loop_
_entity_poly.entity_id
_entity_poly.type
_entity_poly.pdbx_seq_one_letter_code
_entity_poly.pdbx_strand_id
1 'polypeptide(L)'
;MIEDYDSDDEEISYAEKVQANFFDDARIWWTKLGRSRRQYRKRPISSWEKMKKIMTRQFVPSSYHNIFFETIFTLQQGSQSVMEYHKEFLYLMDMANIKRSSEVLKDQFLFGLREELAVEVQRYRYTTMDNLAKLAID
;
A
#
# COMPACT_ATOMS: atom_id res chain seq x y z
N MET A 1 30.69 5.31 -23.52
CA MET A 1 30.83 4.87 -22.11
C MET A 1 30.05 5.88 -21.31
N ILE A 2 28.83 5.52 -20.90
CA ILE A 2 27.98 6.38 -20.06
C ILE A 2 28.35 6.04 -18.61
N GLU A 3 28.53 7.09 -17.82
CA GLU A 3 29.00 7.09 -16.43
C GLU A 3 28.05 6.32 -15.50
N ASP A 4 28.56 5.28 -14.82
CA ASP A 4 27.95 4.66 -13.63
C ASP A 4 28.33 5.45 -12.36
N TYR A 5 28.34 6.79 -12.43
CA TYR A 5 28.65 7.67 -11.31
C TYR A 5 27.35 8.26 -10.74
N ASP A 6 27.24 8.30 -9.42
CA ASP A 6 26.22 8.92 -8.55
C ASP A 6 24.97 8.15 -8.06
N SER A 7 24.60 6.96 -8.57
CA SER A 7 23.40 6.29 -8.04
C SER A 7 23.57 5.76 -6.60
N ASP A 8 24.74 5.22 -6.27
CA ASP A 8 24.98 4.60 -4.95
C ASP A 8 25.20 5.64 -3.85
N ASP A 9 25.86 6.77 -4.15
CA ASP A 9 26.13 7.84 -3.18
C ASP A 9 24.85 8.62 -2.82
N GLU A 10 23.95 8.83 -3.78
CA GLU A 10 22.62 9.39 -3.50
C GLU A 10 21.76 8.46 -2.61
N GLU A 11 21.79 7.14 -2.86
CA GLU A 11 21.08 6.16 -2.03
C GLU A 11 21.61 6.12 -0.59
N ILE A 12 22.94 6.14 -0.44
CA ILE A 12 23.59 6.15 0.88
C ILE A 12 23.20 7.43 1.63
N SER A 13 23.26 8.59 0.96
CA SER A 13 22.83 9.89 1.52
C SER A 13 21.37 9.86 1.98
N TYR A 14 20.48 9.18 1.25
CA TYR A 14 19.08 9.06 1.64
C TYR A 14 18.88 8.15 2.86
N ALA A 15 19.55 7.00 2.90
CA ALA A 15 19.46 6.07 4.03
C ALA A 15 19.95 6.72 5.35
N GLU A 16 21.03 7.50 5.29
CA GLU A 16 21.55 8.26 6.44
C GLU A 16 20.56 9.32 6.94
N LYS A 17 19.97 10.09 6.02
CA LYS A 17 18.94 11.09 6.34
C LYS A 17 17.72 10.46 6.99
N VAL A 18 17.22 9.32 6.48
CA VAL A 18 16.07 8.64 7.08
C VAL A 18 16.42 8.09 8.47
N GLN A 19 17.62 7.52 8.63
CA GLN A 19 18.07 6.99 9.91
C GLN A 19 18.11 8.08 10.99
N ALA A 20 18.56 9.29 10.63
CA ALA A 20 18.61 10.42 11.55
C ALA A 20 17.22 10.84 12.07
N ASN A 21 16.17 10.56 11.31
CA ASN A 21 14.79 10.89 11.64
C ASN A 21 14.04 9.78 12.41
N PHE A 22 14.71 8.69 12.78
CA PHE A 22 14.10 7.68 13.64
C PHE A 22 13.87 8.19 15.05
N PHE A 23 12.68 7.91 15.58
CA PHE A 23 12.26 8.26 16.94
C PHE A 23 11.85 7.01 17.73
N ASP A 24 11.78 7.15 19.05
CA ASP A 24 11.31 6.13 20.01
C ASP A 24 11.80 4.70 19.72
N ASP A 25 10.87 3.76 19.59
CA ASP A 25 11.14 2.33 19.42
C ASP A 25 11.94 2.04 18.15
N ALA A 26 11.71 2.80 17.07
CA ALA A 26 12.46 2.67 15.82
C ALA A 26 13.94 2.99 16.04
N ARG A 27 14.25 4.07 16.76
CA ARG A 27 15.64 4.47 17.06
C ARG A 27 16.34 3.47 17.96
N ILE A 28 15.66 3.00 19.01
CA ILE A 28 16.19 2.01 19.96
C ILE A 28 16.51 0.72 19.23
N TRP A 29 15.57 0.22 18.43
CA TRP A 29 15.71 -1.03 17.69
C TRP A 29 16.82 -0.94 16.63
N TRP A 30 16.86 0.13 15.82
CA TRP A 30 17.88 0.31 14.79
C TRP A 30 19.30 0.36 15.39
N THR A 31 19.45 1.02 16.54
CA THR A 31 20.72 1.05 17.27
C THR A 31 21.15 -0.34 17.75
N LYS A 32 20.21 -1.12 18.30
CA LYS A 32 20.46 -2.52 18.71
C LYS A 32 20.84 -3.40 17.51
N LEU A 33 20.13 -3.26 16.39
CA LEU A 33 20.44 -3.96 15.14
C LEU A 33 21.86 -3.63 14.66
N GLY A 34 22.26 -2.36 14.62
CA GLY A 34 23.60 -1.93 14.24
C GLY A 34 24.70 -2.51 15.14
N ARG A 35 24.47 -2.55 16.46
CA ARG A 35 25.40 -3.18 17.43
C ARG A 35 25.57 -4.68 17.16
N SER A 36 24.46 -5.40 17.00
CA SER A 36 24.48 -6.84 16.69
C SER A 36 25.22 -7.12 15.38
N ARG A 37 24.95 -6.35 14.31
CA ARG A 37 25.64 -6.51 13.03
C ARG A 37 27.16 -6.35 13.15
N ARG A 38 27.64 -5.36 13.90
CA ARG A 38 29.07 -5.17 14.18
C ARG A 38 29.68 -6.36 14.93
N GLN A 39 28.99 -6.87 15.95
CA GLN A 39 29.43 -8.06 16.70
C GLN A 39 29.62 -9.28 15.78
N TYR A 40 28.72 -9.48 14.81
CA TYR A 40 28.81 -10.55 13.83
C TYR A 40 29.64 -10.20 12.58
N ARG A 41 30.44 -9.12 12.62
CA ARG A 41 31.27 -8.62 11.49
C ARG A 41 30.48 -8.42 10.18
N LYS A 42 29.19 -8.11 10.28
CA LYS A 42 28.34 -7.81 9.12
C LYS A 42 28.48 -6.33 8.76
N ARG A 43 28.49 -6.03 7.46
CA ARG A 43 28.52 -4.64 6.95
C ARG A 43 27.33 -3.81 7.49
N PRO A 44 27.48 -2.49 7.70
CA PRO A 44 26.37 -1.59 7.95
C PRO A 44 25.27 -1.70 6.88
N ILE A 45 24.06 -1.27 7.21
CA ILE A 45 22.98 -1.14 6.24
C ILE A 45 23.07 0.28 5.69
N SER A 46 23.56 0.42 4.46
CA SER A 46 23.77 1.71 3.80
C SER A 46 22.86 1.94 2.59
N SER A 47 22.29 0.88 2.00
CA SER A 47 21.31 1.02 0.91
C SER A 47 19.91 1.31 1.47
N TRP A 48 19.24 2.27 0.86
CA TRP A 48 17.87 2.66 1.18
C TRP A 48 16.89 1.50 1.01
N GLU A 49 16.97 0.75 -0.10
CA GLU A 49 16.07 -0.38 -0.35
C GLU A 49 16.15 -1.44 0.75
N LYS A 50 17.39 -1.73 1.20
CA LYS A 50 17.65 -2.69 2.26
C LYS A 50 17.12 -2.19 3.60
N MET A 51 17.30 -0.91 3.90
CA MET A 51 16.76 -0.26 5.07
C MET A 51 15.23 -0.32 5.09
N LYS A 52 14.58 0.06 3.99
CA LYS A 52 13.12 -0.01 3.81
C LYS A 52 12.60 -1.43 4.08
N LYS A 53 13.19 -2.44 3.44
CA LYS A 53 12.78 -3.85 3.63
C LYS A 53 12.90 -4.33 5.08
N ILE A 54 13.98 -3.96 5.76
CA ILE A 54 14.23 -4.34 7.16
C ILE A 54 13.26 -3.64 8.10
N MET A 55 13.04 -2.34 7.90
CA MET A 55 12.11 -1.53 8.68
C MET A 55 10.66 -1.99 8.49
N THR A 56 10.24 -2.23 7.24
CA THR A 56 8.92 -2.78 6.93
C THR A 56 8.72 -4.12 7.66
N ARG A 57 9.69 -5.03 7.58
CA ARG A 57 9.57 -6.34 8.27
C ARG A 57 9.45 -6.21 9.79
N GLN A 58 10.11 -5.22 10.39
CA GLN A 58 10.12 -5.06 11.84
C GLN A 58 8.87 -4.36 12.37
N PHE A 59 8.40 -3.32 11.67
CA PHE A 59 7.40 -2.39 12.20
C PHE A 59 6.05 -2.47 11.49
N VAL A 60 5.96 -3.12 10.34
CA VAL A 60 4.69 -3.37 9.66
C VAL A 60 4.24 -4.77 10.05
N PRO A 61 3.11 -4.92 10.77
CA PRO A 61 2.55 -6.23 11.08
C PRO A 61 2.32 -7.05 9.82
N SER A 62 2.51 -8.37 9.88
CA SER A 62 2.22 -9.25 8.75
C SER A 62 0.75 -9.18 8.29
N SER A 63 -0.15 -8.80 9.20
CA SER A 63 -1.58 -8.59 8.94
C SER A 63 -1.93 -7.19 8.42
N TYR A 64 -0.97 -6.27 8.28
CA TYR A 64 -1.26 -4.88 7.89
C TYR A 64 -2.07 -4.78 6.60
N HIS A 65 -1.70 -5.53 5.57
CA HIS A 65 -2.45 -5.57 4.32
C HIS A 65 -3.82 -6.25 4.46
N ASN A 66 -3.95 -7.23 5.38
CA ASN A 66 -5.21 -7.93 5.61
C ASN A 66 -6.27 -6.98 6.21
N ILE A 67 -5.87 -6.02 7.03
CA ILE A 67 -6.80 -5.02 7.59
C ILE A 67 -7.47 -4.25 6.44
N PHE A 68 -6.70 -3.79 5.45
CA PHE A 68 -7.27 -3.10 4.29
C PHE A 68 -8.13 -4.04 3.44
N PHE A 69 -7.70 -5.29 3.27
CA PHE A 69 -8.49 -6.29 2.57
C PHE A 69 -9.85 -6.50 3.26
N GLU A 70 -9.87 -6.70 4.57
CA GLU A 70 -11.10 -6.84 5.36
C GLU A 70 -11.98 -5.59 5.24
N THR A 71 -11.38 -4.40 5.33
CA THR A 71 -12.10 -3.12 5.18
C THR A 71 -12.79 -3.01 3.82
N ILE A 72 -12.17 -3.48 2.72
CA ILE A 72 -12.81 -3.50 1.39
C ILE A 72 -14.13 -4.30 1.41
N PHE A 73 -14.14 -5.45 2.08
CA PHE A 73 -15.34 -6.32 2.13
C PHE A 73 -16.43 -5.81 3.07
N THR A 74 -16.12 -4.84 3.91
CA THR A 74 -17.11 -4.14 4.74
C THR A 74 -17.48 -2.75 4.20
N LEU A 75 -16.81 -2.28 3.15
CA LEU A 75 -17.05 -0.94 2.62
C LEU A 75 -18.45 -0.83 2.01
N GLN A 76 -19.13 0.27 2.30
CA GLN A 76 -20.47 0.58 1.81
C GLN A 76 -20.47 2.05 1.36
N GLN A 77 -21.11 2.35 0.23
CA GLN A 77 -21.26 3.69 -0.30
C GLN A 77 -22.00 4.59 0.71
N GLY A 78 -23.04 4.08 1.35
CA GLY A 78 -23.87 4.83 2.28
C GLY A 78 -24.36 6.16 1.68
N SER A 79 -24.09 7.27 2.37
CA SER A 79 -24.44 8.63 1.94
C SER A 79 -23.41 9.28 1.00
N GLN A 80 -22.29 8.61 0.69
CA GLN A 80 -21.27 9.14 -0.20
C GLN A 80 -21.75 9.18 -1.66
N SER A 81 -21.16 10.08 -2.44
CA SER A 81 -21.24 9.98 -3.90
C SER A 81 -20.52 8.73 -4.40
N VAL A 82 -20.92 8.22 -5.56
CA VAL A 82 -20.25 7.06 -6.19
C VAL A 82 -18.77 7.35 -6.43
N MET A 83 -18.43 8.58 -6.76
CA MET A 83 -17.05 9.00 -7.00
C MET A 83 -16.20 8.95 -5.73
N GLU A 84 -16.74 9.38 -4.58
CA GLU A 84 -16.06 9.29 -3.29
C GLU A 84 -15.86 7.83 -2.88
N TYR A 85 -16.93 7.03 -2.96
CA TYR A 85 -16.88 5.60 -2.68
C TYR A 85 -15.85 4.88 -3.57
N HIS A 86 -15.80 5.20 -4.86
CA HIS A 86 -14.81 4.63 -5.78
C HIS A 86 -13.37 5.02 -5.43
N LYS A 87 -13.12 6.27 -5.07
CA LYS A 87 -11.79 6.71 -4.64
C LYS A 87 -11.34 6.00 -3.37
N GLU A 88 -12.24 5.83 -2.41
CA GLU A 88 -11.95 5.10 -1.16
C GLU A 88 -11.65 3.63 -1.44
N PHE A 89 -12.42 2.99 -2.31
CA PHE A 89 -12.18 1.60 -2.73
C PHE A 89 -10.80 1.43 -3.38
N LEU A 90 -10.42 2.32 -4.32
CA LEU A 90 -9.11 2.29 -4.97
C LEU A 90 -7.96 2.53 -3.98
N TYR A 91 -8.14 3.44 -3.03
CA TYR A 91 -7.16 3.68 -1.97
C TYR A 91 -6.92 2.42 -1.13
N LEU A 92 -7.99 1.76 -0.70
CA LEU A 92 -7.88 0.52 0.08
C LEU A 92 -7.22 -0.62 -0.72
N MET A 93 -7.51 -0.72 -2.02
CA MET A 93 -6.84 -1.69 -2.90
C MET A 93 -5.33 -1.46 -2.96
N ASP A 94 -4.89 -0.21 -3.10
CA ASP A 94 -3.44 0.12 -3.12
C ASP A 94 -2.78 -0.23 -1.78
N MET A 95 -3.42 0.12 -0.66
CA MET A 95 -2.93 -0.20 0.69
C MET A 95 -2.90 -1.71 0.97
N ALA A 96 -3.81 -2.47 0.38
CA ALA A 96 -3.83 -3.94 0.40
C ALA A 96 -2.85 -4.57 -0.62
N ASN A 97 -2.12 -3.76 -1.40
CA ASN A 97 -1.21 -4.20 -2.47
C ASN A 97 -1.92 -5.04 -3.56
N ILE A 98 -3.16 -4.68 -3.88
CA ILE A 98 -3.99 -5.30 -4.91
C ILE A 98 -3.86 -4.51 -6.22
N LYS A 99 -3.17 -5.09 -7.20
CA LYS A 99 -2.89 -4.41 -8.48
C LYS A 99 -3.98 -4.56 -9.54
N ARG A 100 -4.88 -5.54 -9.38
CA ARG A 100 -5.91 -5.88 -10.36
C ARG A 100 -7.20 -6.22 -9.62
N SER A 101 -8.32 -5.72 -10.13
CA SER A 101 -9.64 -6.07 -9.65
C SER A 101 -10.05 -7.46 -10.15
N SER A 102 -10.05 -8.43 -9.23
CA SER A 102 -10.67 -9.73 -9.47
C SER A 102 -12.20 -9.58 -9.60
N GLU A 103 -12.87 -10.62 -10.10
CA GLU A 103 -14.33 -10.67 -10.10
C GLU A 103 -14.90 -10.48 -8.70
N VAL A 104 -14.32 -11.14 -7.69
CA VAL A 104 -14.70 -10.99 -6.28
C VAL A 104 -14.67 -9.53 -5.82
N LEU A 105 -13.67 -8.73 -6.23
CA LEU A 105 -13.60 -7.32 -5.85
C LEU A 105 -14.62 -6.45 -6.58
N LYS A 106 -14.95 -6.79 -7.83
CA LYS A 106 -16.02 -6.11 -8.59
C LYS A 106 -17.39 -6.42 -8.00
N ASP A 107 -17.63 -7.67 -7.63
CA ASP A 107 -18.85 -8.09 -6.94
C ASP A 107 -19.00 -7.41 -5.59
N GLN A 108 -17.89 -7.31 -4.84
CA GLN A 108 -17.87 -6.57 -3.58
C GLN A 108 -18.15 -5.08 -3.78
N PHE A 109 -17.59 -4.46 -4.81
CA PHE A 109 -17.87 -3.06 -5.11
C PHE A 109 -19.35 -2.83 -5.39
N LEU A 110 -19.97 -3.71 -6.18
CA LEU A 110 -21.41 -3.69 -6.45
C LEU A 110 -22.24 -3.91 -5.20
N PHE A 111 -21.84 -4.86 -4.35
CA PHE A 111 -22.50 -5.14 -3.09
C PHE A 111 -22.49 -3.93 -2.15
N GLY A 112 -21.41 -3.16 -2.15
CA GLY A 112 -21.31 -1.93 -1.36
C GLY A 112 -21.98 -0.70 -1.99
N LEU A 113 -22.37 -0.74 -3.27
CA LEU A 113 -23.15 0.36 -3.87
C LEU A 113 -24.57 0.40 -3.30
N ARG A 114 -25.21 1.57 -3.36
CA ARG A 114 -26.65 1.67 -3.12
C ARG A 114 -27.41 0.77 -4.07
N GLU A 115 -28.42 0.08 -3.54
CA GLU A 115 -29.17 -0.98 -4.24
C GLU A 115 -29.71 -0.51 -5.60
N GLU A 116 -30.28 0.70 -5.65
CA GLU A 116 -30.80 1.33 -6.87
C GLU A 116 -29.74 1.45 -7.99
N LEU A 117 -28.50 1.81 -7.63
CA LEU A 117 -27.39 1.95 -8.58
C LEU A 117 -26.81 0.59 -8.95
N ALA A 118 -26.70 -0.32 -7.99
CA ALA A 118 -26.21 -1.67 -8.22
C ALA A 118 -27.08 -2.42 -9.23
N VAL A 119 -28.41 -2.32 -9.11
CA VAL A 119 -29.37 -2.93 -10.04
C VAL A 119 -29.22 -2.38 -11.45
N GLU A 120 -29.00 -1.07 -11.60
CA GLU A 120 -28.83 -0.45 -12.91
C GLU A 120 -27.51 -0.88 -13.57
N VAL A 121 -26.41 -0.81 -12.83
CA VAL A 121 -25.07 -1.17 -13.32
C VAL A 121 -24.99 -2.63 -13.76
N GLN A 122 -25.66 -3.54 -13.03
CA GLN A 122 -25.67 -4.98 -13.34
C GLN A 122 -26.27 -5.33 -14.72
N ARG A 123 -27.02 -4.41 -15.34
CA ARG A 123 -27.58 -4.59 -16.69
C ARG A 123 -26.52 -4.49 -17.79
N TYR A 124 -25.39 -3.86 -17.48
CA TYR A 124 -24.32 -3.58 -18.44
C TYR A 124 -23.14 -4.52 -18.25
N ARG A 125 -22.40 -4.72 -19.34
CA ARG A 125 -21.15 -5.49 -19.30
C ARG A 125 -19.99 -4.58 -18.86
N TYR A 126 -19.33 -4.93 -17.76
CA TYR A 126 -18.12 -4.27 -17.28
C TYR A 126 -16.99 -5.28 -17.09
N THR A 127 -15.76 -4.84 -17.32
CA THR A 127 -14.55 -5.69 -17.18
C THR A 127 -13.64 -5.19 -16.07
N THR A 128 -13.61 -3.87 -15.84
CA THR A 128 -12.77 -3.20 -14.85
C THR A 128 -13.61 -2.43 -13.81
N MET A 129 -12.97 -2.06 -12.70
CA MET A 129 -13.59 -1.21 -11.67
C MET A 129 -13.93 0.18 -12.20
N ASP A 130 -13.06 0.75 -13.03
CA ASP A 130 -13.31 2.07 -13.64
C ASP A 130 -14.53 2.06 -14.55
N ASN A 131 -14.75 0.98 -15.31
CA ASN A 131 -15.96 0.82 -16.12
C ASN A 131 -17.21 0.76 -15.23
N LEU A 132 -17.14 0.01 -14.14
CA LEU A 132 -18.23 -0.18 -13.19
C LEU A 132 -18.57 1.14 -12.49
N ALA A 133 -17.58 1.87 -11.99
CA ALA A 133 -17.78 3.16 -11.34
C ALA A 133 -18.37 4.21 -12.30
N LYS A 134 -17.95 4.22 -13.58
CA LYS A 134 -18.55 5.11 -14.60
C LYS A 134 -20.03 4.82 -14.82
N LEU A 135 -20.39 3.54 -14.95
CA LEU A 135 -21.79 3.12 -15.12
C LEU A 135 -22.67 3.47 -13.92
N ALA A 136 -22.09 3.65 -12.73
CA ALA A 136 -22.82 4.03 -11.52
C ALA A 136 -22.92 5.56 -11.32
N ILE A 137 -22.12 6.35 -12.05
CA ILE A 137 -22.14 7.81 -12.01
C ILE A 137 -23.14 8.39 -13.02
N ASP A 138 -23.26 7.74 -14.19
CA ASP A 138 -24.16 8.13 -15.29
C ASP A 138 -25.62 7.75 -15.00
#